data_AF-A0A397RZ28-F1
#
_entry.id   AF-A0A397RZ28-F1
#
_cell.length_a   1.000
_cell.length_b   1.000
_cell.length_c   1.000
_cell.angle_alpha   90.00
_cell.angle_beta   90.00
_cell.angle_gamma   90.00
#
_symmetry.space_group_name_H-M   'P 1'
#
loop_
_entity.id
_entity.type
_entity.pdbx_description
1 polymer ?
#
loop_
_entity_poly.entity_id
_entity_poly.type
_entity_poly.pdbx_seq_one_letter_code
_entity_poly.pdbx_strand_id
1 'polypeptide(L)'
;MAREATVKALLDIRKTYDVIEQAYVEYCFGDSTCEQRAVYQLVMTQIPIINVNNNCSTGSTALYLARQAIEFGIVDCALALDFEKMSKGSLAANFNDHTSPLDTTISNLSETPNSPFMAQVFGNAGIEYCEKYGANAEHMAKIGEKIIVIDVYSLEQIKSSPQVFGPLTKLQCCPTSDGSAAVIYELATVSPNLLELRSSIELAGADMTRKAAK
;
A
#
# COMPACT_ATOMS: atom_id res chain seq x y z
N MET A 1 -1.18 -13.03 10.14
CA MET A 1 -0.71 -11.88 9.33
C MET A 1 -0.30 -10.71 10.23
N ALA A 2 -1.18 -9.78 10.64
CA ALA A 2 -0.76 -8.59 11.42
C ALA A 2 0.13 -8.87 12.65
N ARG A 3 -0.28 -9.82 13.52
CA ARG A 3 0.54 -10.27 14.66
C ARG A 3 1.91 -10.79 14.23
N GLU A 4 1.96 -11.57 13.15
CA GLU A 4 3.19 -12.17 12.66
C GLU A 4 4.17 -11.11 12.12
N ALA A 5 3.67 -10.16 11.31
CA ALA A 5 4.49 -9.06 10.80
C ALA A 5 5.07 -8.21 11.94
N THR A 6 4.23 -7.86 12.93
CA THR A 6 4.68 -7.06 14.07
C THR A 6 5.70 -7.79 14.92
N VAL A 7 5.48 -9.08 15.20
CA VAL A 7 6.46 -9.90 15.95
C VAL A 7 7.78 -9.98 15.19
N LYS A 8 7.76 -10.16 13.86
CA LYS A 8 8.98 -10.18 13.05
C LYS A 8 9.73 -8.85 13.13
N ALA A 9 9.03 -7.70 13.04
CA ALA A 9 9.65 -6.38 13.17
C ALA A 9 10.26 -6.15 14.56
N LEU A 10 9.56 -6.55 15.63
CA LEU A 10 10.07 -6.45 17.01
C LEU A 10 11.31 -7.33 17.24
N LEU A 11 11.30 -8.56 16.72
CA LEU A 11 12.45 -9.46 16.78
C LEU A 11 13.66 -8.92 16.02
N ASP A 12 13.41 -8.26 14.88
CA ASP A 12 14.45 -7.66 14.04
C ASP A 12 15.20 -6.53 14.77
N ILE A 13 14.48 -5.71 15.55
CA ILE A 13 15.09 -4.69 16.40
C ILE A 13 15.47 -5.18 17.81
N ARG A 14 15.23 -6.46 18.11
CA ARG A 14 15.49 -7.11 19.41
C ARG A 14 14.82 -6.42 20.60
N LYS A 15 13.61 -5.90 20.40
CA LYS A 15 12.81 -5.25 21.46
C LYS A 15 11.48 -5.96 21.65
N THR A 16 10.87 -5.70 22.80
CA THR A 16 9.53 -6.14 23.14
C THR A 16 8.52 -5.01 22.87
N TYR A 17 7.23 -5.33 22.84
CA TYR A 17 6.18 -4.40 22.40
C TYR A 17 6.01 -3.17 23.31
N ASP A 18 6.45 -3.24 24.57
CA ASP A 18 6.39 -2.17 25.57
C ASP A 18 7.12 -0.88 25.17
N VAL A 19 8.02 -0.95 24.18
CA VAL A 19 8.69 0.25 23.67
C VAL A 19 7.81 1.07 22.74
N ILE A 20 6.76 0.48 22.15
CA ILE A 20 5.87 1.18 21.21
C ILE A 20 4.95 2.11 21.99
N GLU A 21 4.93 3.39 21.64
CA GLU A 21 4.14 4.41 22.33
C GLU A 21 2.88 4.81 21.55
N GLN A 22 2.91 4.70 20.22
CA GLN A 22 1.76 4.90 19.32
C GLN A 22 1.82 3.93 18.15
N ALA A 23 0.65 3.50 17.67
CA ALA A 23 0.52 2.64 16.50
C ALA A 23 -0.35 3.30 15.43
N TYR A 24 0.17 3.34 14.21
CA TYR A 24 -0.51 3.73 12.98
C TYR A 24 -0.79 2.45 12.22
N VAL A 25 -2.02 1.99 12.31
CA VAL A 25 -2.39 0.67 11.83
C VAL A 25 -3.45 0.87 10.76
N GLU A 26 -3.32 0.16 9.67
CA GLU A 26 -3.97 0.55 8.43
C GLU A 26 -4.42 -0.68 7.62
N TYR A 27 -5.56 -0.55 6.94
CA TYR A 27 -6.16 -1.54 6.04
C TYR A 27 -7.17 -0.82 5.10
N CYS A 28 -7.57 -1.44 3.98
CA CYS A 28 -8.61 -0.88 3.11
C CYS A 28 -9.99 -1.56 3.21
N PHE A 29 -10.06 -2.89 3.21
CA PHE A 29 -11.33 -3.62 2.99
C PHE A 29 -11.93 -4.29 4.25
N GLY A 30 -11.43 -3.97 5.45
CA GLY A 30 -11.97 -4.40 6.73
C GLY A 30 -13.08 -3.50 7.29
N ASP A 31 -13.63 -3.89 8.43
CA ASP A 31 -14.57 -3.08 9.21
C ASP A 31 -13.82 -2.15 10.15
N SER A 32 -14.48 -1.04 10.51
CA SER A 32 -13.97 -0.11 11.52
C SER A 32 -13.46 -0.86 12.75
N THR A 33 -12.25 -0.52 13.18
CA THR A 33 -11.53 -1.11 14.32
C THR A 33 -10.89 -2.49 14.12
N CYS A 34 -10.78 -3.00 12.88
CA CYS A 34 -9.95 -4.17 12.59
C CYS A 34 -8.50 -4.02 13.09
N GLU A 35 -7.98 -2.80 13.14
CA GLU A 35 -6.65 -2.45 13.64
C GLU A 35 -6.48 -2.77 15.12
N GLN A 36 -7.39 -2.29 15.96
CA GLN A 36 -7.40 -2.57 17.39
C GLN A 36 -7.51 -4.08 17.60
N ARG A 37 -8.40 -4.74 16.86
CA ARG A 37 -8.55 -6.20 16.92
C ARG A 37 -7.25 -6.92 16.57
N ALA A 38 -6.49 -6.42 15.59
CA ALA A 38 -5.22 -6.97 15.15
C ALA A 38 -4.11 -6.74 16.20
N VAL A 39 -3.96 -5.51 16.69
CA VAL A 39 -2.95 -5.13 17.67
C VAL A 39 -3.18 -5.79 19.03
N TYR A 40 -4.43 -5.91 19.49
CA TYR A 40 -4.75 -6.54 20.77
C TYR A 40 -4.41 -8.04 20.84
N GLN A 41 -4.09 -8.67 19.71
CA GLN A 41 -3.52 -10.04 19.71
C GLN A 41 -2.05 -10.09 20.16
N LEU A 42 -1.36 -8.95 20.18
CA LEU A 42 -0.01 -8.81 20.71
C LEU A 42 -0.12 -8.59 22.22
N VAL A 43 -0.66 -7.44 22.61
CA VAL A 43 -0.90 -7.02 24.00
C VAL A 43 -1.77 -5.77 24.02
N MET A 44 -2.50 -5.54 25.12
CA MET A 44 -3.28 -4.31 25.34
C MET A 44 -2.52 -3.38 26.30
N THR A 45 -1.65 -2.52 25.77
CA THR A 45 -0.81 -1.59 26.56
C THR A 45 -1.42 -0.20 26.76
N GLN A 46 -2.66 0.05 26.30
CA GLN A 46 -3.32 1.37 26.32
C GLN A 46 -2.67 2.45 25.43
N ILE A 47 -1.78 2.06 24.51
CA ILE A 47 -1.22 2.99 23.53
C ILE A 47 -2.32 3.48 22.58
N PRO A 48 -2.24 4.72 22.08
CA PRO A 48 -3.10 5.17 20.99
C PRO A 48 -2.89 4.31 19.73
N ILE A 49 -4.01 3.89 19.14
CA ILE A 49 -4.06 3.20 17.84
C ILE A 49 -4.83 4.11 16.89
N ILE A 50 -4.14 4.65 15.90
CA ILE A 50 -4.69 5.56 14.89
C ILE A 50 -4.95 4.77 13.62
N ASN A 51 -6.17 4.89 13.12
CA ASN A 51 -6.69 4.18 11.96
C ASN A 51 -6.82 5.15 10.80
N VAL A 52 -6.16 4.87 9.68
CA VAL A 52 -6.30 5.64 8.44
C VAL A 52 -6.54 4.68 7.27
N ASN A 53 -7.36 5.12 6.33
CA ASN A 53 -7.67 4.38 5.13
C ASN A 53 -7.56 5.33 3.93
N ASN A 54 -6.63 5.02 3.03
CA ASN A 54 -6.29 5.83 1.86
C ASN A 54 -6.03 4.95 0.62
N ASN A 55 -6.86 3.93 0.41
CA ASN A 55 -6.75 2.97 -0.71
C ASN A 55 -5.33 2.36 -0.83
N CYS A 56 -4.79 2.22 -2.04
CA CYS A 56 -3.46 1.61 -2.25
C CYS A 56 -2.29 2.36 -1.56
N SER A 57 -2.54 3.56 -1.03
CA SER A 57 -1.57 4.43 -0.33
C SER A 57 -1.58 4.28 1.19
N THR A 58 -2.49 3.47 1.73
CA THR A 58 -2.73 3.22 3.16
C THR A 58 -1.41 2.90 3.90
N GLY A 59 -0.71 1.81 3.57
CA GLY A 59 0.61 1.54 4.17
C GLY A 59 1.65 2.69 4.14
N SER A 60 1.65 3.55 3.10
CA SER A 60 2.55 4.73 3.06
C SER A 60 2.09 5.87 3.98
N THR A 61 0.78 5.99 4.19
CA THR A 61 0.19 6.95 5.13
C THR A 61 0.60 6.61 6.57
N ALA A 62 0.63 5.32 6.92
CA ALA A 62 1.07 4.85 8.23
C ALA A 62 2.53 5.23 8.50
N LEU A 63 3.40 5.02 7.51
CA LEU A 63 4.82 5.40 7.59
C LEU A 63 4.98 6.92 7.74
N TYR A 64 4.23 7.70 6.97
CA TYR A 64 4.29 9.16 7.03
C TYR A 64 3.85 9.71 8.39
N LEU A 65 2.76 9.19 8.97
CA LEU A 65 2.28 9.62 10.27
C LEU A 65 3.20 9.17 11.41
N ALA A 66 3.70 7.93 11.37
CA ALA A 66 4.69 7.45 12.33
C ALA A 66 5.96 8.31 12.33
N ARG A 67 6.47 8.66 11.14
CA ARG A 67 7.59 9.59 10.98
C ARG A 67 7.29 10.95 11.63
N GLN A 68 6.15 11.57 11.32
CA GLN A 68 5.80 12.86 11.91
C GLN A 68 5.73 12.79 13.45
N ALA A 69 5.21 11.70 14.01
CA ALA A 69 5.15 11.51 15.46
C ALA A 69 6.55 11.53 16.10
N ILE A 70 7.51 10.86 15.48
CA ILE A 70 8.91 10.87 15.92
C ILE A 70 9.55 12.26 15.71
N GLU A 71 9.42 12.83 14.50
CA GLU A 71 10.07 14.09 14.13
C GLU A 71 9.61 15.28 14.98
N PHE A 72 8.35 15.29 15.40
CA PHE A 72 7.79 16.33 16.25
C PHE A 72 7.87 16.00 17.75
N GLY A 73 8.54 14.90 18.14
CA GLY A 73 8.75 14.50 19.52
C GLY A 73 7.46 14.12 20.26
N ILE A 74 6.45 13.62 19.54
CA ILE A 74 5.22 13.09 20.13
C ILE A 74 5.49 11.73 20.79
N VAL A 75 6.36 10.93 20.17
CA VAL A 75 6.85 9.63 20.65
C VAL A 75 8.31 9.44 20.25
N ASP A 76 9.02 8.57 20.95
CA ASP A 76 10.37 8.11 20.60
C ASP A 76 10.33 6.80 19.81
N CYS A 77 9.23 6.03 19.91
CA CYS A 77 9.03 4.80 19.16
C CYS A 77 7.57 4.59 18.71
N ALA A 78 7.39 4.35 17.41
CA ALA A 78 6.08 4.18 16.78
C ALA A 78 6.01 2.91 15.91
N LEU A 79 4.85 2.26 15.91
CA LEU A 79 4.54 1.14 15.02
C LEU A 79 3.75 1.64 13.80
N ALA A 80 4.24 1.36 12.59
CA ALA A 80 3.46 1.44 11.36
C ALA A 80 3.13 0.01 10.90
N LEU A 81 1.85 -0.35 10.83
CA LEU A 81 1.39 -1.70 10.50
C LEU A 81 0.30 -1.63 9.45
N ASP A 82 0.48 -2.33 8.34
CA ASP A 82 -0.55 -2.47 7.31
C ASP A 82 -0.90 -3.95 7.13
N PHE A 83 -2.17 -4.25 6.90
CA PHE A 83 -2.61 -5.60 6.57
C PHE A 83 -3.84 -5.60 5.68
N GLU A 84 -3.93 -6.60 4.81
CA GLU A 84 -5.06 -6.72 3.90
C GLU A 84 -5.46 -8.18 3.67
N LYS A 85 -6.77 -8.42 3.62
CA LYS A 85 -7.36 -9.71 3.25
C LYS A 85 -8.35 -9.47 2.12
N MET A 86 -7.91 -9.71 0.89
CA MET A 86 -8.70 -9.36 -0.29
C MET A 86 -9.67 -10.47 -0.68
N SER A 87 -10.86 -10.06 -1.14
CA SER A 87 -11.78 -10.96 -1.83
C SER A 87 -11.20 -11.39 -3.19
N LYS A 88 -11.52 -12.61 -3.63
CA LYS A 88 -11.11 -13.10 -4.95
C LYS A 88 -11.84 -12.33 -6.06
N GLY A 89 -11.13 -12.00 -7.12
CA GLY A 89 -11.68 -11.39 -8.33
C GLY A 89 -11.47 -9.88 -8.38
N SER A 90 -12.21 -9.21 -9.25
CA SER A 90 -12.11 -7.76 -9.40
C SER A 90 -12.60 -7.05 -8.13
N LEU A 91 -11.91 -5.97 -7.76
CA LEU A 91 -12.35 -5.09 -6.69
C LEU A 91 -13.73 -4.50 -7.02
N ALA A 92 -14.65 -4.60 -6.07
CA ALA A 92 -15.99 -4.04 -6.14
C ALA A 92 -16.16 -2.96 -5.06
N ALA A 93 -17.18 -2.11 -5.22
CA ALA A 93 -17.57 -1.18 -4.18
C ALA A 93 -18.16 -1.96 -2.98
N ASN A 94 -17.63 -1.71 -1.78
CA ASN A 94 -18.14 -2.28 -0.54
C ASN A 94 -19.44 -1.60 -0.07
N PHE A 95 -19.63 -0.34 -0.45
CA PHE A 95 -20.79 0.46 -0.05
C PHE A 95 -21.47 1.02 -1.29
N ASN A 96 -22.77 0.72 -1.41
CA ASN A 96 -23.60 1.10 -2.57
C ASN A 96 -24.76 2.02 -2.17
N ASP A 97 -24.77 2.49 -0.92
CA ASP A 97 -25.83 3.31 -0.32
C ASP A 97 -25.50 4.81 -0.32
N HIS A 98 -24.32 5.20 -0.81
CA HIS A 98 -23.88 6.58 -0.90
C HIS A 98 -23.05 6.85 -2.16
N THR A 99 -22.89 8.15 -2.46
CA THR A 99 -22.05 8.68 -3.54
C THR A 99 -20.62 8.16 -3.43
N SER A 100 -20.02 7.74 -4.55
CA SER A 100 -18.67 7.18 -4.51
C SER A 100 -17.66 8.29 -4.26
N PRO A 101 -16.68 8.09 -3.36
CA PRO A 101 -15.57 9.03 -3.18
C PRO A 101 -14.75 9.27 -4.46
N LEU A 102 -14.88 8.37 -5.45
CA LEU A 102 -14.18 8.43 -6.71
C LEU A 102 -14.99 9.09 -7.83
N ASP A 103 -16.21 9.58 -7.56
CA ASP A 103 -17.13 10.10 -8.60
C ASP A 103 -16.52 11.21 -9.46
N THR A 104 -15.78 12.16 -8.86
CA THR A 104 -15.08 13.21 -9.63
C THR A 104 -13.99 12.64 -10.54
N THR A 105 -13.30 11.59 -10.09
CA THR A 105 -12.30 10.91 -10.92
C THR A 105 -12.98 10.15 -12.06
N ILE A 106 -14.08 9.46 -11.74
CA ILE A 106 -14.90 8.72 -12.71
C ILE A 106 -15.46 9.66 -13.78
N SER A 107 -15.96 10.84 -13.42
CA SER A 107 -16.53 11.80 -14.38
C SER A 107 -15.52 12.35 -15.39
N ASN A 108 -14.22 12.28 -15.08
CA ASN A 108 -13.16 12.73 -15.97
C ASN A 108 -12.66 11.62 -16.92
N LEU A 109 -13.10 10.37 -16.75
CA LEU A 109 -12.77 9.29 -17.67
C LEU A 109 -13.68 9.36 -18.90
N SER A 110 -13.12 9.13 -20.08
CA SER A 110 -13.90 8.95 -21.31
C SER A 110 -14.82 7.74 -21.16
N GLU A 111 -16.12 7.90 -21.47
CA GLU A 111 -17.11 6.82 -21.41
C GLU A 111 -16.64 5.61 -22.22
N THR A 112 -16.39 4.49 -21.53
CA THR A 112 -16.10 3.21 -22.18
C THR A 112 -16.82 2.07 -21.46
N PRO A 113 -17.45 1.13 -22.19
CA PRO A 113 -18.25 0.08 -21.55
C PRO A 113 -17.41 -1.08 -21.02
N ASN A 114 -17.86 -1.66 -19.90
CA ASN A 114 -17.63 -3.05 -19.44
C ASN A 114 -16.25 -3.50 -18.91
N SER A 115 -15.31 -2.60 -18.60
CA SER A 115 -14.05 -2.99 -17.90
C SER A 115 -14.05 -2.56 -16.44
N PRO A 116 -13.29 -3.23 -15.53
CA PRO A 116 -13.14 -2.80 -14.14
C PRO A 116 -12.61 -1.36 -14.04
N PHE A 117 -13.15 -0.56 -13.12
CA PHE A 117 -12.84 0.87 -12.99
C PHE A 117 -11.33 1.17 -12.94
N MET A 118 -10.60 0.49 -12.05
CA MET A 118 -9.14 0.72 -11.93
C MET A 118 -8.39 0.37 -13.22
N ALA A 119 -8.84 -0.63 -13.98
CA ALA A 119 -8.25 -0.97 -15.27
C ALA A 119 -8.50 0.12 -16.33
N GLN A 120 -9.66 0.81 -16.25
CA GLN A 120 -9.93 1.97 -17.11
C GLN A 120 -8.99 3.12 -16.78
N VAL A 121 -8.84 3.47 -15.49
CA VAL A 121 -7.93 4.55 -15.06
C VAL A 121 -6.51 4.30 -15.55
N PHE A 122 -5.93 3.14 -15.22
CA PHE A 122 -4.55 2.83 -15.59
C PHE A 122 -4.36 2.56 -17.07
N GLY A 123 -5.35 1.99 -17.75
CA GLY A 123 -5.22 1.73 -19.18
C GLY A 123 -5.38 3.00 -20.02
N ASN A 124 -6.24 3.94 -19.63
CA ASN A 124 -6.30 5.27 -20.24
C ASN A 124 -4.99 6.04 -20.02
N ALA A 125 -4.43 6.01 -18.80
CA ALA A 125 -3.12 6.58 -18.53
C ALA A 125 -2.01 5.92 -19.39
N GLY A 126 -2.09 4.60 -19.61
CA GLY A 126 -1.20 3.87 -20.50
C GLY A 126 -1.31 4.30 -21.96
N ILE A 127 -2.54 4.54 -22.46
CA ILE A 127 -2.80 5.07 -23.81
C ILE A 127 -2.18 6.47 -23.94
N GLU A 128 -2.49 7.39 -23.02
CA GLU A 128 -1.96 8.76 -23.04
C GLU A 128 -0.43 8.77 -23.00
N TYR A 129 0.17 7.91 -22.17
CA TYR A 129 1.62 7.78 -22.10
C TYR A 129 2.23 7.31 -23.44
N CYS A 130 1.58 6.37 -24.12
CA CYS A 130 2.00 5.91 -25.44
C CYS A 130 1.91 7.01 -26.49
N GLU A 131 0.80 7.78 -26.51
CA GLU A 131 0.59 8.89 -27.43
C GLU A 131 1.60 10.03 -27.22
N LYS A 132 1.86 10.40 -25.96
CA LYS A 132 2.72 11.54 -25.61
C LYS A 132 4.20 11.27 -25.76
N TYR A 133 4.64 10.04 -25.46
CA TYR A 133 6.07 9.70 -25.38
C TYR A 133 6.52 8.64 -26.39
N GLY A 134 5.64 8.17 -27.27
CA GLY A 134 5.98 7.17 -28.29
C GLY A 134 6.22 5.76 -27.72
N ALA A 135 5.73 5.47 -26.51
CA ALA A 135 5.71 4.12 -25.98
C ALA A 135 4.66 3.26 -26.72
N ASN A 136 4.69 1.95 -26.52
CA ASN A 136 3.76 1.02 -27.14
C ASN A 136 3.43 -0.15 -26.19
N ALA A 137 2.47 -0.99 -26.60
CA ALA A 137 2.01 -2.13 -25.80
C ALA A 137 3.14 -3.13 -25.47
N GLU A 138 4.15 -3.28 -26.32
CA GLU A 138 5.30 -4.16 -26.04
C GLU A 138 6.16 -3.61 -24.89
N HIS A 139 6.36 -2.29 -24.82
CA HIS A 139 7.03 -1.68 -23.66
C HIS A 139 6.26 -1.94 -22.36
N MET A 140 4.93 -1.86 -22.39
CA MET A 140 4.09 -2.16 -21.23
C MET A 140 4.16 -3.65 -20.84
N ALA A 141 4.25 -4.55 -21.81
CA ALA A 141 4.39 -5.98 -21.55
C ALA A 141 5.76 -6.34 -20.96
N LYS A 142 6.84 -5.67 -21.40
CA LYS A 142 8.20 -5.81 -20.81
C LYS A 142 8.27 -5.35 -19.36
N ILE A 143 7.47 -4.35 -18.98
CA ILE A 143 7.32 -3.94 -17.57
C ILE A 143 6.71 -5.10 -16.76
N GLY A 144 5.64 -5.72 -17.27
CA GLY A 144 5.04 -6.91 -16.64
C GLY A 144 6.04 -8.05 -16.47
N GLU A 145 6.80 -8.36 -17.52
CA GLU A 145 7.81 -9.43 -17.52
C GLU A 145 8.87 -9.23 -16.42
N LYS A 146 9.26 -7.98 -16.17
CA LYS A 146 10.27 -7.64 -15.15
C LYS A 146 9.73 -7.69 -13.72
N ILE A 147 8.45 -7.39 -13.49
CA ILE A 147 7.94 -7.04 -12.15
C ILE A 147 7.10 -8.17 -11.52
N ILE A 148 6.56 -9.11 -12.28
CA ILE A 148 5.76 -10.21 -11.71
C ILE A 148 6.69 -11.20 -10.99
N VAL A 149 6.75 -11.11 -9.66
CA VAL A 149 7.66 -11.91 -8.82
C VAL A 149 7.06 -13.27 -8.42
N ILE A 150 5.74 -13.44 -8.50
CA ILE A 150 5.06 -14.65 -8.02
C ILE A 150 5.20 -15.80 -9.03
N ASP A 151 4.87 -15.53 -10.30
CA ASP A 151 4.99 -16.46 -11.41
C ASP A 151 5.79 -15.81 -12.54
N VAL A 152 6.89 -16.45 -12.95
CA VAL A 152 7.72 -15.94 -14.05
C VAL A 152 7.02 -16.26 -15.38
N TYR A 153 6.40 -15.24 -15.98
CA TYR A 153 5.81 -15.33 -17.31
C TYR A 153 6.75 -14.74 -18.37
N SER A 154 6.87 -15.41 -19.51
CA SER A 154 7.54 -14.85 -20.69
C SER A 154 6.73 -13.69 -21.29
N LEU A 155 7.42 -12.79 -22.00
CA LEU A 155 6.80 -11.69 -22.74
C LEU A 155 5.63 -12.14 -23.62
N GLU A 156 5.77 -13.27 -24.32
CA GLU A 156 4.70 -13.80 -25.19
C GLU A 156 3.49 -14.28 -24.39
N GLN A 157 3.69 -14.93 -23.24
CA GLN A 157 2.59 -15.30 -22.35
C GLN A 157 1.83 -14.07 -21.86
N ILE A 158 2.54 -13.00 -21.49
CA ILE A 158 1.93 -11.75 -21.05
C ILE A 158 1.10 -11.13 -22.17
N LYS A 159 1.68 -10.97 -23.36
CA LYS A 159 1.00 -10.41 -24.54
C LYS A 159 -0.22 -11.22 -24.97
N SER A 160 -0.16 -12.54 -24.85
CA SER A 160 -1.25 -13.45 -25.23
C SER A 160 -2.35 -13.58 -24.16
N SER A 161 -2.15 -13.00 -22.96
CA SER A 161 -3.13 -13.11 -21.89
C SER A 161 -4.38 -12.26 -22.18
N PRO A 162 -5.54 -12.60 -21.59
CA PRO A 162 -6.80 -11.92 -21.89
C PRO A 162 -6.70 -10.40 -21.76
N GLN A 163 -7.14 -9.66 -22.76
CA GLN A 163 -7.20 -8.21 -22.70
C GLN A 163 -8.21 -7.77 -21.64
N VAL A 164 -7.84 -6.78 -20.83
CA VAL A 164 -8.69 -6.21 -19.78
C VAL A 164 -9.23 -4.86 -20.21
N PHE A 165 -8.35 -3.94 -20.62
CA PHE A 165 -8.71 -2.62 -21.12
C PHE A 165 -7.53 -1.95 -21.85
N GLY A 166 -7.77 -1.36 -23.02
CA GLY A 166 -6.73 -0.67 -23.79
C GLY A 166 -5.49 -1.56 -24.02
N PRO A 167 -4.26 -1.10 -23.72
CA PRO A 167 -3.04 -1.90 -23.86
C PRO A 167 -2.82 -2.91 -22.72
N LEU A 168 -3.71 -2.97 -21.71
CA LEU A 168 -3.55 -3.82 -20.54
C LEU A 168 -4.15 -5.20 -20.76
N THR A 169 -3.33 -6.22 -20.54
CA THR A 169 -3.73 -7.62 -20.44
C THR A 169 -3.78 -8.08 -18.98
N LYS A 170 -4.40 -9.24 -18.73
CA LYS A 170 -4.60 -9.78 -17.38
C LYS A 170 -3.28 -9.95 -16.62
N LEU A 171 -2.24 -10.42 -17.30
CA LEU A 171 -0.93 -10.60 -16.67
C LEU A 171 -0.19 -9.28 -16.43
N GLN A 172 -0.67 -8.14 -16.93
CA GLN A 172 -0.14 -6.82 -16.58
C GLN A 172 -0.85 -6.18 -15.38
N CYS A 173 -1.94 -6.78 -14.89
CA CYS A 173 -2.66 -6.32 -13.71
C CYS A 173 -2.10 -6.94 -12.43
N CYS A 174 -2.00 -6.15 -11.35
CA CYS A 174 -1.65 -6.71 -10.04
C CYS A 174 -2.74 -7.70 -9.56
N PRO A 175 -2.35 -8.88 -9.04
CA PRO A 175 -3.31 -9.81 -8.49
C PRO A 175 -3.86 -9.30 -7.15
N THR A 176 -5.05 -9.77 -6.76
CA THR A 176 -5.52 -9.64 -5.38
C THR A 176 -4.62 -10.47 -4.46
N SER A 177 -4.15 -9.89 -3.36
CA SER A 177 -3.21 -10.51 -2.44
C SER A 177 -3.63 -10.34 -1.00
N ASP A 178 -3.28 -11.33 -0.17
CA ASP A 178 -3.36 -11.20 1.28
C ASP A 178 -1.97 -10.96 1.84
N GLY A 179 -1.82 -10.03 2.77
CA GLY A 179 -0.51 -9.68 3.29
C GLY A 179 -0.55 -8.78 4.49
N SER A 180 0.58 -8.65 5.17
CA SER A 180 0.79 -7.66 6.21
C SER A 180 2.25 -7.25 6.28
N ALA A 181 2.51 -5.97 6.52
CA ALA A 181 3.84 -5.43 6.69
C ALA A 181 3.88 -4.56 7.96
N ALA A 182 4.99 -4.61 8.68
CA ALA A 182 5.19 -3.82 9.88
C ALA A 182 6.57 -3.15 9.85
N VAL A 183 6.62 -1.87 10.23
CA VAL A 183 7.83 -1.07 10.39
C VAL A 183 7.79 -0.44 11.78
N ILE A 184 8.91 -0.49 12.49
CA ILE A 184 9.08 0.22 13.75
C ILE A 184 9.95 1.43 13.46
N TYR A 185 9.40 2.62 13.71
CA TYR A 185 10.15 3.86 13.69
C TYR A 185 10.67 4.15 15.08
N GLU A 186 11.93 4.52 15.16
CA GLU A 186 12.56 4.85 16.42
C GLU A 186 13.50 6.04 16.25
N LEU A 187 13.48 6.94 17.24
CA LEU A 187 14.39 8.05 17.29
C LEU A 187 15.82 7.53 17.54
N ALA A 188 16.74 7.84 16.63
CA ALA A 188 18.11 7.31 16.70
C ALA A 188 18.83 7.66 18.02
N THR A 189 18.48 8.76 18.68
CA THR A 189 19.08 9.16 19.96
C THR A 189 18.67 8.26 21.13
N VAL A 190 17.53 7.56 21.06
CA VAL A 190 17.12 6.60 22.11
C VAL A 190 17.65 5.19 21.88
N SER A 191 18.17 4.92 20.67
CA SER A 191 18.80 3.65 20.30
C SER A 191 20.15 3.90 19.62
N PRO A 192 21.22 4.16 20.39
CA PRO A 192 22.55 4.46 19.84
C PRO A 192 23.11 3.33 18.96
N ASN A 193 22.66 2.09 19.16
CA ASN A 193 23.08 0.93 18.37
C ASN A 193 22.07 0.56 17.27
N LEU A 194 21.06 1.40 17.00
CA LEU A 194 20.04 1.12 15.97
C LEU A 194 20.71 0.88 14.61
N LEU A 195 21.63 1.77 14.23
CA LEU A 195 22.35 1.67 12.95
C LEU A 195 23.34 0.49 12.87
N GLU A 196 23.60 -0.22 13.98
CA GLU A 196 24.37 -1.45 13.97
C GLU A 196 23.53 -2.67 13.54
N LEU A 197 22.21 -2.54 13.54
CA LEU A 197 21.32 -3.55 13.01
C LEU A 197 21.32 -3.49 11.48
N ARG A 198 21.56 -4.63 10.84
CA ARG A 198 21.61 -4.77 9.38
C ARG A 198 20.34 -4.27 8.67
N SER A 199 19.21 -4.32 9.36
CA SER A 199 17.90 -3.94 8.83
C SER A 199 17.54 -2.47 9.03
N SER A 200 18.35 -1.70 9.75
CA SER A 200 18.07 -0.29 10.00
C SER A 200 18.33 0.57 8.77
N ILE A 201 17.36 1.42 8.47
CA ILE A 201 17.37 2.36 7.35
C ILE A 201 16.98 3.73 7.90
N GLU A 202 17.75 4.75 7.55
CA GLU A 202 17.38 6.14 7.80
C GLU A 202 16.39 6.63 6.75
N LEU A 203 15.24 7.16 7.17
CA LEU A 203 14.26 7.71 6.25
C LEU A 203 14.62 9.15 5.85
N ALA A 204 15.38 9.30 4.77
CA ALA A 204 15.87 10.60 4.30
C ALA A 204 14.76 11.62 3.96
N GLY A 205 13.57 11.18 3.54
CA GLY A 205 12.47 12.09 3.20
C GLY A 205 11.14 11.37 2.97
N ALA A 206 10.05 12.09 3.18
CA ALA A 206 8.69 11.70 2.83
C ALA A 206 7.90 12.96 2.46
N ASP A 207 7.06 12.89 1.42
CA ASP A 207 6.24 14.02 0.98
C ASP A 207 4.82 13.57 0.64
N MET A 208 3.85 14.35 1.10
CA MET A 208 2.46 14.31 0.66
C MET A 208 2.19 15.63 -0.07
N THR A 209 2.48 15.64 -1.38
CA THR A 209 2.56 16.87 -2.17
C THR A 209 1.25 17.66 -2.18
N ARG A 210 1.35 18.99 -2.17
CA ARG A 210 0.21 19.93 -2.24
C ARG A 210 -0.24 20.31 -3.66
N LYS A 211 0.51 19.90 -4.70
CA LYS A 211 0.16 20.21 -6.10
C LYS A 211 -0.57 19.02 -6.70
N ALA A 212 -1.87 19.17 -6.94
CA ALA A 212 -2.58 18.25 -7.83
C ALA A 212 -1.85 18.20 -9.19
N ALA A 213 -1.79 17.01 -9.80
CA ALA A 213 -1.37 16.90 -11.19
C ALA A 213 -2.26 17.84 -12.03
N LYS A 214 -1.64 18.77 -12.75
CA LYS A 214 -2.33 19.68 -13.67
C LYS A 214 -2.75 18.94 -14.92
#